data_AF-W2ZY55-F1
#
_entry.id   AF-W2ZY55-F1
#
_cell.length_a   1.000
_cell.length_b   1.000
_cell.length_c   1.000
_cell.angle_alpha   90.00
_cell.angle_beta   90.00
_cell.angle_gamma   90.00
#
_symmetry.space_group_name_H-M   'P 1'
#
loop_
_entity.id
_entity.type
_entity.pdbx_description
1 polymer ?
#
loop_
_entity_poly.entity_id
_entity_poly.type
_entity_poly.pdbx_seq_one_letter_code
_entity_poly.pdbx_strand_id
1 'polypeptide(L)'
;MNLRSVIFGFRRVECPYTGKRLANHVLDVARAIHASLLTTIWAITTDNAKNNESMVRSIRAKLPNAIQQHTQATMPSSAADVSTQSRLVIEELHKVCQVRCLAHVLQLAVKRTTTKSRR
;
A
#
# COMPACT_ATOMS: atom_id res chain seq x y z
N MET A 1 -16.40 -14.74 -9.96
CA MET A 1 -15.17 -14.10 -9.43
C MET A 1 -14.62 -14.97 -8.31
N ASN A 2 -13.35 -15.39 -8.39
CA ASN A 2 -12.69 -16.15 -7.33
C ASN A 2 -11.92 -15.18 -6.43
N LEU A 3 -12.51 -14.77 -5.30
CA LEU A 3 -11.88 -13.87 -4.35
C LEU A 3 -11.09 -14.69 -3.32
N ARG A 4 -9.78 -14.44 -3.23
CA ARG A 4 -8.92 -15.04 -2.20
C ARG A 4 -8.51 -13.98 -1.20
N SER A 5 -8.72 -14.25 0.07
CA SER A 5 -8.23 -13.43 1.19
C SER A 5 -7.10 -14.19 1.88
N VAL A 6 -5.99 -13.49 2.13
CA VAL A 6 -4.83 -14.04 2.84
C VAL A 6 -4.41 -13.01 3.87
N ILE A 7 -4.17 -13.48 5.10
CA ILE A 7 -3.61 -12.63 6.16
C ILE A 7 -2.09 -12.69 6.05
N PHE A 8 -1.49 -11.56 5.73
CA PHE A 8 -0.04 -11.41 5.64
C PHE A 8 0.64 -11.29 7.02
N GLY A 9 -0.10 -10.80 8.03
CA GLY A 9 0.35 -10.79 9.42
C GLY A 9 -0.16 -9.60 10.20
N PHE A 10 0.18 -9.57 11.48
CA PHE A 10 -0.10 -8.47 12.39
C PHE A 10 1.22 -7.87 12.85
N ARG A 11 1.43 -6.58 12.57
CA ARG A 11 2.64 -5.87 12.97
C ARG A 11 2.30 -4.91 14.10
N ARG A 12 2.88 -5.14 15.29
CA ARG A 12 2.88 -4.12 16.34
C ARG A 12 3.73 -2.95 15.89
N VAL A 13 3.18 -1.74 15.97
CA VAL A 13 3.87 -0.50 15.64
C VAL A 13 4.01 0.31 16.92
N GLU A 14 5.21 0.78 17.20
CA GLU A 14 5.51 1.63 18.35
C GLU A 14 5.46 3.11 17.96
N CYS A 15 5.16 3.98 18.91
CA CYS A 15 5.19 5.44 18.72
C CYS A 15 6.58 5.88 18.20
N PRO A 16 6.68 6.88 17.29
CA PRO A 16 5.60 7.63 16.64
C PRO A 16 4.93 6.92 15.44
N TYR A 17 3.62 7.08 15.31
CA TYR A 17 2.77 6.53 14.23
C TYR A 17 2.82 7.37 12.95
N THR A 18 4.02 7.65 12.42
CA THR A 18 4.15 8.46 11.22
C THR A 18 3.79 7.67 9.96
N GLY A 19 3.23 8.35 8.96
CA GLY A 19 2.89 7.71 7.68
C GLY A 19 4.10 7.02 7.02
N LYS A 20 5.29 7.63 7.11
CA LYS A 20 6.55 7.04 6.60
C LYS A 20 6.90 5.70 7.25
N ARG A 21 6.73 5.58 8.57
CA ARG A 21 7.00 4.34 9.32
C ARG A 21 5.97 3.26 9.00
N LEU A 22 4.69 3.63 8.97
CA LEU A 22 3.63 2.71 8.58
C LEU A 22 3.84 2.17 7.16
N ALA A 23 4.25 3.04 6.22
CA ALA A 23 4.58 2.64 4.86
C ALA A 23 5.74 1.64 4.80
N ASN A 24 6.79 1.84 5.60
CA ASN A 24 7.88 0.87 5.70
C ASN A 24 7.37 -0.48 6.19
N HIS A 25 6.58 -0.51 7.26
CA HIS A 25 6.03 -1.76 7.78
C HIS A 25 5.21 -2.53 6.75
N VAL A 26 4.37 -1.85 5.97
CA VAL A 26 3.59 -2.49 4.89
C VAL A 26 4.51 -3.13 3.84
N LEU A 27 5.51 -2.38 3.37
CA LEU A 27 6.44 -2.87 2.35
C LEU A 27 7.35 -3.99 2.87
N ASP A 28 7.80 -3.89 4.12
CA ASP A 28 8.67 -4.90 4.74
C ASP A 28 7.92 -6.22 4.96
N VAL A 29 6.65 -6.16 5.37
CA VAL A 29 5.80 -7.37 5.48
C VAL A 29 5.57 -8.00 4.10
N ALA A 30 5.27 -7.20 3.08
CA ALA A 30 5.11 -7.72 1.71
C ALA A 30 6.39 -8.41 1.22
N ARG A 31 7.57 -7.80 1.43
CA ARG A 31 8.87 -8.39 1.08
C ARG A 31 9.17 -9.66 1.85
N ALA A 32 8.87 -9.70 3.15
CA ALA A 32 9.12 -10.86 4.00
C ALA A 32 8.31 -12.09 3.59
N ILE A 33 7.13 -11.89 2.99
CA ILE A 33 6.33 -12.99 2.43
C ILE A 33 6.87 -13.37 1.06
N HIS A 34 6.87 -12.42 0.12
CA HIS A 34 7.44 -12.61 -1.20
C HIS A 34 7.59 -11.26 -1.93
N ALA A 35 8.79 -10.96 -2.43
CA ALA A 35 9.08 -9.67 -3.05
C ALA A 35 8.21 -9.36 -4.29
N SER A 36 7.72 -10.37 -5.00
CA SER A 36 6.80 -10.17 -6.14
C SER A 36 5.45 -9.59 -5.72
N LEU A 37 5.04 -9.68 -4.44
CA LEU A 37 3.79 -9.05 -3.98
C LEU A 37 3.81 -7.54 -4.17
N LEU A 38 4.99 -6.91 -4.15
CA LEU A 38 5.12 -5.46 -4.37
C LEU A 38 4.55 -5.02 -5.73
N THR A 39 4.70 -5.83 -6.77
CA THR A 39 4.16 -5.49 -8.11
C THR A 39 2.65 -5.58 -8.16
N THR A 40 2.02 -6.26 -7.19
CA THR A 40 0.57 -6.49 -7.15
C THR A 40 -0.19 -5.45 -6.33
N ILE A 41 0.50 -4.56 -5.60
CA ILE A 41 -0.15 -3.54 -4.77
C ILE A 41 -0.70 -2.42 -5.67
N TRP A 42 -2.03 -2.37 -5.81
CA TRP A 42 -2.73 -1.34 -6.59
C TRP A 42 -3.71 -0.51 -5.74
N ALA A 43 -4.21 -1.04 -4.63
CA ALA A 43 -5.09 -0.31 -3.71
C ALA A 43 -4.84 -0.67 -2.25
N ILE A 44 -5.06 0.30 -1.37
CA ILE A 44 -4.98 0.14 0.09
C ILE A 44 -6.27 0.68 0.69
N THR A 45 -6.99 -0.19 1.41
CA THR A 45 -8.18 0.22 2.16
C THR A 45 -7.76 0.63 3.56
N THR A 46 -8.11 1.85 3.98
CA THR A 46 -7.77 2.38 5.32
C THR A 46 -8.99 3.01 5.98
N ASP A 47 -8.97 3.14 7.31
CA ASP A 47 -9.90 4.00 8.04
C ASP A 47 -9.57 5.50 7.84
N ASN A 48 -10.16 6.38 8.66
CA ASN A 48 -9.94 7.83 8.60
C ASN A 48 -8.82 8.35 9.52
N ALA A 49 -7.87 7.50 9.93
CA ALA A 49 -6.72 7.98 10.68
C ALA A 49 -5.92 9.02 9.88
N LYS A 50 -5.51 10.12 10.55
CA LYS A 50 -4.88 11.30 9.92
C LYS A 50 -3.56 10.98 9.20
N ASN A 51 -2.88 9.91 9.60
CA ASN A 51 -1.59 9.48 9.07
C ASN A 51 -1.71 8.58 7.82
N ASN A 52 -2.91 8.07 7.49
CA ASN A 52 -3.12 7.16 6.36
C ASN A 52 -2.77 7.79 5.01
N GLU A 53 -3.10 9.08 4.81
CA GLU A 53 -2.77 9.76 3.56
C GLU A 53 -1.25 9.88 3.37
N SER A 54 -0.53 10.26 4.44
CA SER A 54 0.93 10.33 4.46
C SER A 54 1.58 8.95 4.26
N MET A 55 0.95 7.90 4.80
CA MET A 55 1.36 6.50 4.57
C MET A 55 1.24 6.13 3.09
N VAL A 56 0.06 6.31 2.48
CA VAL A 56 -0.15 5.95 1.07
C VAL A 56 0.76 6.77 0.15
N ARG A 57 0.95 8.07 0.43
CA ARG A 57 1.92 8.90 -0.30
C ARG A 57 3.35 8.35 -0.20
N SER A 58 3.75 7.90 0.98
CA SER A 58 5.06 7.29 1.20
C SER A 58 5.21 5.94 0.48
N ILE A 59 4.13 5.16 0.39
CA ILE A 59 4.12 3.91 -0.39
C ILE A 59 4.28 4.21 -1.88
N ARG A 60 3.48 5.14 -2.43
CA ARG A 60 3.61 5.56 -3.84
C ARG A 60 5.02 5.98 -4.21
N ALA A 61 5.69 6.74 -3.34
CA ALA A 61 7.06 7.20 -3.58
C ALA A 61 8.10 6.07 -3.51
N LYS A 62 7.87 5.03 -2.71
CA LYS A 62 8.86 3.95 -2.47
C LYS A 62 8.66 2.72 -3.35
N LEU A 63 7.42 2.47 -3.76
CA LEU A 63 7.03 1.24 -4.44
C LEU A 63 7.76 1.04 -5.79
N PRO A 64 7.90 2.05 -6.67
CA PRO A 64 8.62 1.89 -7.93
C PRO A 64 10.08 1.43 -7.73
N ASN A 65 10.79 2.06 -6.80
CA ASN A 65 12.17 1.70 -6.47
C ASN A 65 12.26 0.28 -5.89
N ALA A 66 11.32 -0.10 -5.01
CA ALA A 66 11.30 -1.43 -4.42
C ALA A 66 11.01 -2.53 -5.46
N ILE A 67 10.14 -2.25 -6.44
CA ILE A 67 9.88 -3.13 -7.58
C ILE A 67 11.12 -3.23 -8.46
N GLN A 68 11.74 -2.10 -8.80
CA GLN A 68 12.94 -2.09 -9.64
C GLN A 68 14.07 -2.91 -9.00
N GLN A 69 14.29 -2.77 -7.69
CA GLN A 69 15.27 -3.57 -6.95
C GLN A 69 14.96 -5.08 -7.04
N HIS A 70 13.69 -5.47 -6.89
CA HIS A 70 13.29 -6.87 -7.04
C HIS A 70 13.49 -7.39 -8.47
N THR A 71 13.08 -6.61 -9.48
CA THR A 71 13.26 -6.98 -10.89
C THR A 71 14.74 -7.15 -11.21
N GLN A 72 15.60 -6.22 -10.80
CA GLN A 72 17.04 -6.30 -11.01
C GLN A 72 17.67 -7.50 -10.31
N ALA A 73 17.24 -7.82 -9.08
CA ALA A 73 17.74 -8.99 -8.36
C ALA A 73 17.33 -10.33 -8.98
N THR A 74 16.27 -10.34 -9.79
CA THR A 74 15.71 -11.57 -10.39
C THR A 74 16.09 -11.72 -11.87
N MET A 75 16.56 -10.65 -12.53
CA MET A 75 16.96 -10.65 -13.93
C MET A 75 18.36 -11.29 -14.12
N PRO A 76 18.52 -12.25 -15.04
CA PRO A 76 19.84 -12.75 -15.41
C PRO A 76 20.67 -11.67 -16.12
N SER A 77 22.00 -11.72 -15.95
CA SER A 77 22.95 -10.71 -16.47
C SER A 77 22.88 -10.49 -17.99
N SER A 78 22.32 -11.44 -18.75
CA SER A 78 22.17 -11.37 -20.21
C SER A 78 20.99 -10.53 -20.70
N ALA A 79 20.07 -10.09 -19.81
CA ALA A 79 18.87 -9.35 -20.16
C ALA A 79 18.92 -7.85 -19.77
N ALA A 80 20.06 -7.36 -19.28
CA ALA A 80 20.19 -6.02 -18.70
C ALA A 80 20.05 -4.86 -19.71
N ASP A 81 20.30 -5.10 -21.00
CA ASP A 81 20.35 -4.06 -22.03
C ASP A 81 18.98 -3.53 -22.50
N VAL A 82 17.87 -4.12 -22.06
CA VAL A 82 16.49 -3.68 -22.44
C VAL A 82 15.86 -2.72 -21.39
N SER A 83 16.67 -2.23 -20.45
CA SER A 83 16.24 -1.62 -19.18
C SER A 83 15.52 -0.25 -19.28
N THR A 84 15.87 0.60 -20.26
CA THR A 84 15.44 2.01 -20.25
C THR A 84 13.95 2.20 -20.55
N GLN A 85 13.39 1.37 -21.43
CA GLN A 85 11.98 1.47 -21.83
C GLN A 85 11.03 0.84 -20.80
N SER A 86 11.52 -0.14 -20.04
CA SER A 86 10.78 -0.79 -18.94
C SER A 86 10.55 0.17 -17.76
N ARG A 87 11.48 1.10 -17.51
CA ARG A 87 11.40 2.04 -16.38
C ARG A 87 10.25 3.03 -16.47
N LEU A 88 9.97 3.55 -17.67
CA LEU A 88 8.85 4.48 -17.92
C LEU A 88 7.48 3.79 -17.76
N VAL A 89 7.38 2.52 -18.18
CA VAL A 89 6.15 1.72 -18.03
C VAL A 89 5.84 1.41 -16.56
N ILE A 90 6.86 1.19 -15.73
CA ILE A 90 6.71 0.95 -14.28
C ILE A 90 6.21 2.21 -13.54
N GLU A 91 6.64 3.41 -13.94
CA GLU A 91 6.18 4.65 -13.30
C GLU A 91 4.72 4.99 -13.64
N GLU A 92 4.25 4.70 -14.87
CA GLU A 92 2.85 4.93 -15.26
C GLU A 92 1.87 3.91 -14.66
N LEU A 93 2.27 2.65 -14.49
CA LEU A 93 1.37 1.59 -14.00
C LEU A 93 1.10 1.64 -12.48
N HIS A 94 2.05 2.10 -11.67
CA HIS A 94 2.03 1.87 -10.22
C HIS A 94 1.40 3.01 -9.40
N LYS A 95 0.20 3.44 -9.77
CA LYS A 95 -0.61 4.39 -8.97
C LYS A 95 -1.39 3.66 -7.89
N VAL A 96 -0.81 3.53 -6.69
CA VAL A 96 -1.51 2.93 -5.53
C VAL A 96 -2.69 3.81 -5.10
N CYS A 97 -3.91 3.32 -5.21
CA CYS A 97 -5.13 4.03 -4.81
C CYS A 97 -5.43 3.86 -3.31
N GLN A 98 -5.87 4.92 -2.64
CA GLN A 98 -6.41 4.81 -1.28
C GLN A 98 -7.93 4.66 -1.35
N VAL A 99 -8.45 3.59 -0.73
CA VAL A 99 -9.89 3.32 -0.62
C VAL A 99 -10.31 3.54 0.82
N ARG A 100 -11.45 4.20 1.04
CA ARG A 100 -11.99 4.40 2.40
C ARG A 100 -12.63 3.11 2.89
N CYS A 101 -12.38 2.76 4.15
CA CYS A 101 -13.03 1.64 4.81
C CYS A 101 -14.54 1.90 4.94
N LEU A 102 -15.35 1.08 4.26
CA LEU A 102 -16.80 1.19 4.28
C LEU A 102 -17.37 1.08 5.69
N ALA A 103 -16.87 0.15 6.51
CA ALA A 103 -17.33 -0.02 7.89
C ALA A 103 -17.16 1.28 8.70
N HIS A 104 -16.03 1.97 8.54
CA HIS A 104 -15.79 3.23 9.24
C HIS A 104 -16.64 4.39 8.69
N VAL A 105 -16.89 4.42 7.37
CA VAL A 105 -17.83 5.38 6.75
C VAL A 105 -19.24 5.19 7.32
N LEU A 106 -19.73 3.96 7.42
CA LEU A 106 -21.03 3.64 8.01
C LEU A 106 -21.09 4.02 9.50
N GLN A 107 -20.04 3.70 10.26
CA GLN A 107 -19.94 4.09 11.67
C GLN A 107 -20.07 5.61 11.86
N LEU A 108 -19.42 6.40 11.00
CA LEU A 108 -19.52 7.86 11.05
C LEU A 108 -20.89 8.39 10.64
N ALA A 109 -21.53 7.75 9.65
CA ALA A 109 -22.88 8.12 9.22
C ALA A 109 -23.89 7.92 10.37
N VAL A 110 -23.87 6.74 11.01
CA VAL A 110 -24.73 6.44 12.17
C VAL A 110 -24.47 7.42 13.31
N LYS A 111 -23.20 7.65 13.66
CA LYS A 111 -22.83 8.59 14.74
C LYS A 111 -23.35 10.01 14.50
N ARG A 112 -23.36 10.48 13.25
CA ARG A 112 -23.89 11.80 12.88
C ARG A 112 -25.40 11.88 12.98
N THR A 113 -26.12 10.81 12.64
CA THR A 113 -27.59 10.77 12.75
C THR A 113 -28.07 10.75 14.20
N THR A 114 -27.41 9.97 15.06
CA THR A 114 -27.77 9.87 16.48
C THR A 114 -27.44 11.13 17.28
N THR A 115 -26.40 11.87 16.91
CA THR A 115 -26.08 13.17 17.52
C THR A 115 -27.00 14.29 17.07
N LYS A 116 -27.51 14.25 15.83
CA LYS A 116 -28.52 15.20 15.34
C LYS A 116 -29.91 14.94 15.95
N SER A 117 -30.27 13.69 16.19
CA SER A 117 -31.56 13.32 16.80
C SER A 117 -31.64 13.59 18.32
N ARG A 118 -30.52 13.91 18.98
CA ARG A 118 -30.45 14.24 20.42
C ARG A 118 -30.43 15.76 20.70
N ARG A 119 -30.59 16.59 19.68
CA ARG A 119 -30.82 18.04 19.79
C ARG A 119 -32.19 18.36 19.25
#